data_AF-A0A0H2R4S7-F1
#
_entry.id   AF-A0A0H2R4S7-F1
#
_cell.length_a   1.000
_cell.length_b   1.000
_cell.length_c   1.000
_cell.angle_alpha   90.00
_cell.angle_beta   90.00
_cell.angle_gamma   90.00
#
_symmetry.space_group_name_H-M   'P 1'
#
loop_
_entity.id
_entity.type
_entity.pdbx_description
1 polymer ?
#
loop_
_entity_poly.entity_id
_entity_poly.type
_entity_poly.pdbx_seq_one_letter_code
_entity_poly.pdbx_strand_id
1 'polypeptide(L)'
;MFFDFLESTIKEYNIDFDCIYGADEAGFMPGCACTSKVIGKAGKKTQHRKESGNQQLITVMLTICADGTSIPPLVIFAEKMCRIGYQRKGYMDGELGVDWAKHFDCYTKDKMGDCDRLIERIHVICYPSHATHLNQGLDVVIFGILKQYFSKEMIDFESQTGQVVCKENFLSVYAPAHIAAFTPTNIKAAFAKTGIHPFNREAIDLTAMKPSIESHTNRPVTP
;
A
#
# COMPACT_ATOMS: atom_id res chain seq x y z
N MET A 1 13.59 16.52 -10.98
CA MET A 1 12.55 16.11 -11.95
C MET A 1 11.21 15.81 -11.27
N PHE A 2 11.11 14.85 -10.34
CA PHE A 2 9.84 14.57 -9.64
C PHE A 2 9.34 15.74 -8.78
N PHE A 3 10.17 16.26 -7.88
CA PHE A 3 9.79 17.38 -7.02
C PHE A 3 9.48 18.66 -7.80
N ASP A 4 10.15 18.89 -8.93
CA ASP A 4 9.86 20.05 -9.79
C ASP A 4 8.45 19.95 -10.38
N PHE A 5 8.08 18.76 -10.87
CA PHE A 5 6.74 18.50 -11.42
C PHE A 5 5.65 18.51 -10.34
N LEU A 6 5.95 17.95 -9.16
CA LEU A 6 5.04 17.98 -8.02
C LEU A 6 4.80 19.44 -7.58
N GLU A 7 5.85 20.24 -7.44
CA GLU A 7 5.76 21.64 -7.03
C GLU A 7 5.02 22.49 -8.07
N SER A 8 5.29 22.28 -9.36
CA SER A 8 4.57 23.00 -10.43
C SER A 8 3.09 22.66 -10.43
N THR A 9 2.73 21.38 -10.29
CA THR A 9 1.33 20.93 -10.27
C THR A 9 0.58 21.49 -9.06
N ILE A 10 1.19 21.44 -7.87
CA ILE A 10 0.59 21.99 -6.65
C ILE A 10 0.30 23.49 -6.81
N LYS A 11 1.24 24.24 -7.38
CA LYS A 11 1.08 25.69 -7.60
C LYS A 11 0.08 26.03 -8.70
N GLU A 12 0.13 25.31 -9.83
CA GLU A 12 -0.73 25.56 -10.99
C GLU A 12 -2.21 25.35 -10.66
N TYR A 13 -2.52 24.28 -9.92
CA TYR A 13 -3.90 23.91 -9.59
C TYR A 13 -4.33 24.36 -8.19
N ASN A 14 -3.47 25.08 -7.45
CA ASN A 14 -3.70 25.50 -6.07
C ASN A 14 -4.19 24.35 -5.18
N ILE A 15 -3.44 23.25 -5.17
CA ILE A 15 -3.79 22.02 -4.46
C ILE A 15 -3.45 22.16 -2.98
N ASP A 16 -4.46 22.14 -2.13
CA ASP A 16 -4.28 22.08 -0.68
C ASP A 16 -3.77 20.71 -0.23
N PHE A 17 -3.07 20.66 0.91
CA PHE A 17 -2.42 19.43 1.37
C PHE A 17 -3.42 18.31 1.72
N ASP A 18 -4.63 18.64 2.13
CA ASP A 18 -5.73 17.69 2.36
C ASP A 18 -6.33 17.10 1.07
N CYS A 19 -5.86 17.59 -0.09
CA CYS A 19 -6.13 17.05 -1.41
C CYS A 19 -4.96 16.22 -1.97
N ILE A 20 -3.89 15.99 -1.20
CA ILE A 20 -2.75 15.18 -1.60
C ILE A 20 -2.88 13.77 -1.01
N TYR A 21 -2.89 12.77 -1.89
CA TYR A 21 -3.06 11.36 -1.51
C TYR A 21 -1.91 10.49 -2.02
N GLY A 22 -1.50 9.53 -1.20
CA GLY A 22 -0.66 8.41 -1.59
C GLY A 22 -1.47 7.12 -1.60
N ALA A 23 -1.44 6.37 -2.69
CA ALA A 23 -2.12 5.09 -2.82
C ALA A 23 -1.15 4.00 -3.27
N ASP A 24 -1.32 2.79 -2.74
CA ASP A 24 -0.49 1.63 -3.11
C ASP A 24 -1.12 0.30 -2.76
N GLU A 25 -0.57 -0.78 -3.34
CA GLU A 25 -0.97 -2.16 -3.06
C GLU A 25 -0.05 -2.84 -2.04
N ALA A 26 -0.65 -3.52 -1.06
CA ALA A 26 0.04 -4.47 -0.20
C ALA A 26 -0.49 -5.90 -0.38
N GLY A 27 0.42 -6.83 -0.67
CA GLY A 27 0.14 -8.26 -0.73
C GLY A 27 0.38 -8.96 0.62
N PHE A 28 -0.58 -9.78 1.04
CA PHE A 28 -0.52 -10.59 2.25
C PHE A 28 -0.70 -12.07 1.91
N MET A 29 0.14 -12.92 2.50
CA MET A 29 0.04 -14.38 2.38
C MET A 29 -0.34 -14.97 3.73
N PRO A 30 -1.63 -15.31 3.96
CA PRO A 30 -2.08 -16.00 5.16
C PRO A 30 -1.34 -17.33 5.34
N GLY A 31 -0.92 -17.62 6.57
CA GLY A 31 -0.15 -18.82 6.92
C GLY A 31 1.37 -18.63 6.93
N CYS A 32 1.87 -17.49 6.41
CA CYS A 32 3.27 -17.11 6.53
C CYS A 32 3.43 -16.08 7.67
N ALA A 33 3.47 -16.54 8.93
CA ALA A 33 3.86 -15.62 10.01
C ALA A 33 5.29 -15.13 9.75
N CYS A 34 5.49 -13.81 9.77
CA CYS A 34 6.79 -13.18 9.65
C CYS A 34 7.74 -13.76 10.71
N THR A 35 9.00 -13.99 10.33
CA THR A 35 10.06 -14.64 11.12
C THR A 35 9.83 -14.60 12.63
N SER A 36 9.38 -15.72 13.20
CA SER A 36 9.23 -15.90 14.65
C SER A 36 10.54 -16.43 15.24
N LYS A 37 11.04 -15.84 16.33
CA LYS A 37 12.13 -16.43 17.12
C LYS A 37 11.59 -17.64 17.87
N VAL A 38 12.14 -18.82 17.61
CA VAL A 38 11.73 -20.08 18.26
C VAL A 38 12.82 -20.53 19.22
N ILE A 39 12.47 -20.84 20.48
CA ILE A 39 13.40 -21.45 21.43
C ILE A 39 13.46 -22.96 21.12
N GLY A 40 14.61 -23.42 20.63
CA GLY A 40 14.86 -24.82 20.29
C GLY A 40 15.84 -25.49 21.25
N LYS A 41 15.89 -26.83 21.22
CA LYS A 41 16.94 -27.61 21.92
C LYS A 41 18.34 -27.13 21.48
N ALA A 42 19.24 -26.95 22.44
CA ALA A 42 20.63 -26.61 22.18
C ALA A 42 21.24 -27.56 21.14
N GLY A 43 21.84 -27.00 20.08
CA GLY A 43 22.50 -27.76 19.01
C GLY A 43 21.68 -27.96 17.72
N LYS A 44 20.37 -27.65 17.69
CA LYS A 44 19.57 -27.69 16.45
C LYS A 44 19.37 -26.29 15.88
N LYS A 45 20.05 -25.98 14.77
CA LYS A 45 20.02 -24.66 14.10
C LYS A 45 18.74 -24.39 13.29
N THR A 46 18.03 -25.43 12.85
CA THR A 46 16.87 -25.31 11.96
C THR A 46 15.66 -26.02 12.56
N GLN A 47 14.60 -25.26 12.84
CA GLN A 47 13.28 -25.79 13.21
C GLN A 47 12.36 -25.48 12.03
N HIS A 48 11.83 -26.52 11.37
CA HIS A 48 10.96 -26.36 10.21
C HIS A 48 9.52 -26.15 10.66
N ARG A 49 8.91 -25.02 10.29
CA ARG A 49 7.45 -24.86 10.34
C ARG A 49 6.88 -25.51 9.10
N LYS A 50 5.94 -26.44 9.26
CA LYS A 50 5.14 -26.95 8.12
C LYS A 50 4.17 -25.85 7.71
N GLU A 51 4.32 -25.36 6.50
CA GLU A 51 3.37 -24.42 5.90
C GLU A 51 2.41 -25.21 4.99
N SER A 52 1.12 -24.87 5.05
CA SER A 52 0.11 -25.45 4.17
C SER A 52 0.32 -24.90 2.75
N GLY A 53 0.35 -25.77 1.74
CA GLY A 53 0.65 -25.43 0.34
C GLY A 53 -0.43 -24.66 -0.43
N ASN A 54 -1.52 -24.23 0.24
CA ASN A 54 -2.61 -23.44 -0.35
C ASN A 54 -2.54 -21.97 0.11
N GLN A 55 -1.43 -21.28 -0.16
CA GLN A 55 -1.27 -19.87 0.15
C GLN A 55 -1.87 -19.02 -0.99
N GLN A 56 -3.10 -18.53 -0.80
CA GLN A 56 -3.69 -17.53 -1.71
C GLN A 56 -3.23 -16.12 -1.30
N LEU A 57 -2.73 -15.35 -2.27
CA LEU A 57 -2.41 -13.93 -2.04
C LEU A 57 -3.69 -13.13 -1.80
N ILE A 58 -3.68 -12.35 -0.72
CA ILE A 58 -4.68 -11.32 -0.43
C ILE A 58 -4.05 -9.98 -0.77
N THR A 59 -4.68 -9.25 -1.67
CA THR A 59 -4.25 -7.92 -2.09
C THR A 59 -5.07 -6.88 -1.33
N VAL A 60 -4.41 -5.85 -0.79
CA VAL A 60 -5.08 -4.73 -0.12
C VAL A 60 -4.59 -3.42 -0.72
N MET A 61 -5.52 -2.65 -1.30
CA MET A 61 -5.25 -1.27 -1.75
C MET A 61 -5.42 -0.31 -0.58
N LEU A 62 -4.39 0.48 -0.33
CA LEU A 62 -4.28 1.39 0.81
C LEU A 62 -4.14 2.81 0.29
N THR A 63 -4.79 3.76 0.96
CA THR A 63 -4.75 5.17 0.55
C THR A 63 -4.68 6.08 1.78
N ILE A 64 -3.66 6.93 1.81
CA ILE A 64 -3.37 7.89 2.87
C ILE A 64 -3.44 9.32 2.33
N CYS A 65 -3.82 10.27 3.17
CA CYS A 65 -3.90 11.69 2.86
C CYS A 65 -2.86 12.47 3.68
N ALA A 66 -2.30 13.54 3.11
CA ALA A 66 -1.26 14.32 3.80
C ALA A 66 -1.77 15.03 5.06
N ASP A 67 -3.09 15.18 5.23
CA ASP A 67 -3.71 15.67 6.46
C ASP A 67 -3.65 14.69 7.64
N GLY A 68 -3.20 13.45 7.42
CA GLY A 68 -3.12 12.40 8.42
C GLY A 68 -4.31 11.43 8.42
N THR A 69 -5.25 11.55 7.50
CA THR A 69 -6.36 10.60 7.36
C THR A 69 -6.05 9.49 6.37
N SER A 70 -6.86 8.43 6.38
CA SER A 70 -6.80 7.35 5.39
C SER A 70 -8.19 6.97 4.93
N ILE A 71 -8.29 6.52 3.68
CA ILE A 71 -9.52 5.93 3.14
C ILE A 71 -9.59 4.46 3.62
N PRO A 72 -10.78 3.93 3.96
CA PRO A 72 -10.93 2.51 4.30
C PRO A 72 -10.29 1.61 3.23
N PRO A 73 -9.56 0.54 3.63
CA PRO A 73 -8.82 -0.30 2.71
C PRO A 73 -9.74 -1.09 1.78
N LEU A 74 -9.36 -1.21 0.51
CA LEU A 74 -10.04 -2.10 -0.45
C LEU A 74 -9.32 -3.45 -0.47
N VAL A 75 -9.95 -4.48 0.08
CA VAL A 75 -9.41 -5.85 0.19
C VAL A 75 -9.90 -6.72 -0.98
N ILE A 76 -8.99 -7.46 -1.59
CA ILE A 76 -9.23 -8.27 -2.79
C ILE A 76 -8.66 -9.67 -2.55
N PHE A 77 -9.47 -10.69 -2.80
CA PHE A 77 -9.04 -12.09 -2.71
C PHE A 77 -9.07 -12.74 -4.10
N ALA A 78 -8.01 -13.47 -4.44
CA ALA A 78 -7.73 -14.04 -5.77
C ALA A 78 -8.84 -14.92 -6.40
N GLU A 79 -9.82 -15.41 -5.64
CA GLU A 79 -10.88 -16.30 -6.15
C GLU A 79 -12.31 -15.82 -5.90
N LYS A 80 -12.51 -14.86 -4.99
CA LYS A 80 -13.81 -14.27 -4.66
C LYS A 80 -13.58 -12.88 -4.11
N MET A 81 -14.08 -11.87 -4.81
CA MET A 81 -14.10 -10.51 -4.31
C MET A 81 -15.07 -10.44 -3.12
N CYS A 82 -14.53 -10.41 -1.89
CA CYS A 82 -15.31 -9.97 -0.74
C CYS A 82 -15.07 -8.46 -0.64
N ARG A 83 -15.97 -7.70 -1.24
CA ARG A 83 -16.02 -6.25 -1.13
C ARG A 83 -17.27 -5.92 -0.29
N ILE A 84 -17.19 -4.86 0.50
CA ILE A 84 -18.25 -3.85 0.41
C ILE A 84 -18.02 -3.19 -0.98
N GLY A 85 -18.90 -3.46 -1.95
CA GLY A 85 -18.69 -3.22 -3.40
C GLY A 85 -18.59 -4.55 -4.19
N TYR A 86 -18.46 -4.59 -5.52
CA TYR A 86 -18.68 -5.85 -6.26
C TYR A 86 -17.84 -5.97 -7.55
N GLN A 87 -17.66 -7.22 -7.99
CA GLN A 87 -17.38 -7.78 -9.33
C GLN A 87 -15.96 -8.17 -9.81
N ARG A 88 -15.95 -8.98 -10.90
CA ARG A 88 -15.18 -10.20 -11.19
C ARG A 88 -14.01 -9.98 -12.17
N LYS A 89 -12.96 -10.79 -11.94
CA LYS A 89 -11.75 -11.05 -12.78
C LYS A 89 -10.79 -9.84 -12.82
N GLY A 90 -9.48 -9.95 -12.99
CA GLY A 90 -8.53 -11.06 -13.08
C GLY A 90 -7.26 -10.52 -13.75
N TYR A 91 -6.22 -10.22 -12.96
CA TYR A 91 -4.97 -9.49 -13.27
C TYR A 91 -5.07 -7.94 -13.38
N MET A 92 -3.99 -7.28 -12.97
CA MET A 92 -3.84 -5.83 -12.81
C MET A 92 -3.68 -5.14 -14.18
N ASP A 93 -4.80 -5.00 -14.88
CA ASP A 93 -4.92 -4.25 -16.15
C ASP A 93 -6.25 -3.47 -16.09
N GLY A 94 -6.18 -2.14 -15.98
CA GLY A 94 -7.32 -1.20 -16.04
C GLY A 94 -8.38 -1.27 -14.92
N GLU A 95 -8.91 -2.45 -14.62
CA GLU A 95 -10.11 -2.65 -13.79
C GLU A 95 -9.88 -2.36 -12.32
N LEU A 96 -8.71 -2.70 -11.77
CA LEU A 96 -8.35 -2.38 -10.39
C LEU A 96 -8.25 -0.87 -10.17
N GLY A 97 -7.67 -0.16 -11.14
CA GLY A 97 -7.60 1.30 -11.11
C GLY A 97 -8.99 1.93 -11.14
N VAL A 98 -9.92 1.37 -11.91
CA VAL A 98 -11.32 1.83 -11.95
C VAL A 98 -12.03 1.57 -10.62
N ASP A 99 -11.83 0.39 -10.02
CA ASP A 99 -12.44 0.07 -8.74
C ASP A 99 -11.89 0.92 -7.60
N TRP A 100 -10.58 1.17 -7.60
CA TRP A 100 -9.97 2.11 -6.68
C TRP A 100 -10.49 3.53 -6.93
N ALA A 101 -10.60 4.00 -8.18
CA ALA A 101 -11.08 5.35 -8.48
C ALA A 101 -12.53 5.58 -8.02
N LYS A 102 -13.42 4.59 -8.21
CA LYS A 102 -14.80 4.63 -7.69
C LYS A 102 -14.83 4.64 -6.17
N HIS A 103 -13.97 3.84 -5.54
CA HIS A 103 -13.85 3.80 -4.08
C HIS A 103 -13.33 5.14 -3.54
N PHE A 104 -12.28 5.68 -4.16
CA PHE A 104 -11.72 6.99 -3.86
C PHE A 104 -12.78 8.08 -3.96
N ASP A 105 -13.50 8.15 -5.09
CA ASP A 105 -14.60 9.09 -5.31
C ASP A 105 -15.64 9.03 -4.18
N CYS A 106 -16.08 7.84 -3.78
CA CYS A 106 -17.05 7.67 -2.70
C CYS A 106 -16.59 8.24 -1.34
N TYR A 107 -15.29 8.17 -1.03
CA TYR A 107 -14.76 8.56 0.29
C TYR A 107 -14.14 9.95 0.34
N THR A 108 -14.03 10.64 -0.81
CA THR A 108 -13.46 12.00 -0.86
C THR A 108 -14.49 13.08 -1.19
N LYS A 109 -15.76 12.74 -1.47
CA LYS A 109 -16.83 13.72 -1.77
C LYS A 109 -16.95 14.82 -0.73
N ASP A 110 -16.98 14.44 0.53
CA ASP A 110 -17.15 15.39 1.63
C ASP A 110 -15.95 16.34 1.76
N LYS A 111 -14.74 15.88 1.39
CA LYS A 111 -13.51 16.69 1.43
C LYS A 111 -13.35 17.61 0.23
N MET A 112 -13.82 17.19 -0.94
CA MET A 112 -13.57 17.89 -2.21
C MET A 112 -14.74 18.79 -2.64
N GLY A 113 -15.77 18.92 -1.79
CA GLY A 113 -16.99 19.67 -2.07
C GLY A 113 -17.94 18.90 -2.99
N ASP A 114 -19.22 19.23 -2.91
CA ASP A 114 -20.31 18.59 -3.68
C ASP A 114 -20.11 18.85 -5.18
N CYS A 115 -19.32 18.00 -5.83
CA CYS A 115 -18.90 18.14 -7.21
C CYS A 115 -19.14 16.81 -7.91
N ASP A 116 -20.15 16.76 -8.77
CA ASP A 116 -20.61 15.55 -9.48
C ASP A 116 -19.55 14.87 -10.38
N ARG A 117 -18.32 15.40 -10.46
CA ARG A 117 -17.25 14.94 -11.38
C ARG A 117 -15.84 15.01 -10.78
N LEU A 118 -15.63 14.44 -9.59
CA LEU A 118 -14.30 14.42 -8.96
C LEU A 118 -13.25 13.67 -9.79
N ILE A 119 -13.65 12.61 -10.51
CA ILE A 119 -12.75 11.81 -11.37
C ILE A 119 -12.07 12.68 -12.44
N GLU A 120 -12.74 13.72 -12.95
CA GLU A 120 -12.19 14.62 -13.98
C GLU A 120 -11.16 15.62 -13.44
N ARG A 121 -10.96 15.69 -12.11
CA ARG A 121 -10.03 16.62 -11.44
C ARG A 121 -8.89 15.92 -10.69
N ILE A 122 -8.73 14.60 -10.88
CA ILE A 122 -7.64 13.84 -10.28
C ILE A 122 -6.39 13.97 -11.14
N HIS A 123 -5.36 14.62 -10.59
CA HIS A 123 -4.02 14.65 -11.19
C HIS A 123 -3.20 13.48 -10.65
N VAL A 124 -2.99 12.45 -11.47
CA VAL A 124 -2.16 11.30 -11.11
C VAL A 124 -0.70 11.61 -11.40
N ILE A 125 0.11 11.68 -10.34
CA ILE A 125 1.56 11.85 -10.45
C ILE A 125 2.22 10.49 -10.22
N CYS A 126 2.85 9.94 -11.27
CA CYS A 126 3.60 8.71 -11.16
C CYS A 126 5.00 8.98 -10.60
N TYR A 127 5.45 8.14 -9.67
CA TYR A 127 6.85 8.16 -9.22
C TYR A 127 7.80 7.78 -10.36
N PRO A 128 9.03 8.32 -10.40
CA PRO A 128 10.03 7.89 -11.36
C PRO A 128 10.33 6.39 -11.18
N SER A 129 10.64 5.71 -12.29
CA SER A 129 10.96 4.28 -12.27
C SER A 129 12.13 4.00 -11.31
N HIS A 130 12.04 2.89 -10.57
CA HIS A 130 13.03 2.46 -9.57
C HIS A 130 13.27 3.42 -8.40
N ALA A 131 12.39 4.40 -8.15
CA ALA A 131 12.50 5.36 -7.05
C ALA A 131 11.47 5.18 -5.93
N THR A 132 10.60 4.17 -6.06
CA THR A 132 9.47 3.91 -5.15
C THR A 132 9.90 3.78 -3.69
N HIS A 133 10.99 3.05 -3.45
CA HIS A 133 11.60 2.82 -2.14
C HIS A 133 12.17 4.09 -1.47
N LEU A 134 12.24 5.21 -2.19
CA LEU A 134 12.68 6.50 -1.69
C LEU A 134 11.51 7.46 -1.53
N ASN A 135 10.60 7.47 -2.51
CA ASN A 135 9.60 8.54 -2.65
C ASN A 135 8.19 8.18 -2.15
N GLN A 136 7.89 6.90 -1.88
CA GLN A 136 6.53 6.49 -1.53
C GLN A 136 6.37 6.28 -0.01
N GLY A 137 5.63 7.17 0.65
CA GLY A 137 5.48 7.15 2.11
C GLY A 137 4.86 5.86 2.65
N LEU A 138 4.01 5.22 1.84
CA LEU A 138 3.45 3.90 2.17
C LEU A 138 4.54 2.84 2.32
N ASP A 139 5.46 2.72 1.36
CA ASP A 139 6.60 1.79 1.44
C ASP A 139 7.59 2.13 2.55
N VAL A 140 7.93 3.41 2.65
CA VAL A 140 9.04 3.89 3.49
C VAL A 140 8.71 3.89 4.98
N VAL A 141 7.42 3.92 5.33
CA VAL A 141 6.94 4.02 6.72
C VAL A 141 5.81 3.04 7.00
N ILE A 142 4.67 3.22 6.34
CA ILE A 142 3.41 2.57 6.75
C ILE A 142 3.47 1.06 6.63
N PHE A 143 4.00 0.52 5.54
CA PHE A 143 4.08 -0.93 5.33
C PHE A 143 5.01 -1.62 6.32
N GLY A 144 6.09 -0.96 6.74
CA GLY A 144 6.95 -1.47 7.81
C GLY A 144 6.19 -1.62 9.12
N ILE A 145 5.45 -0.59 9.52
CA ILE A 145 4.64 -0.57 10.75
C ILE A 145 3.48 -1.58 10.66
N LEU A 146 2.78 -1.61 9.54
CA LEU A 146 1.67 -2.53 9.29
C LEU A 146 2.12 -3.99 9.38
N LYS A 147 3.27 -4.35 8.79
CA LYS A 147 3.83 -5.71 8.89
C LYS A 147 4.14 -6.09 10.34
N GLN A 148 4.63 -5.16 11.15
CA GLN A 148 4.90 -5.41 12.57
C GLN A 148 3.62 -5.68 13.35
N TYR A 149 2.61 -4.82 13.23
CA TYR A 149 1.33 -5.02 13.90
C TYR A 149 0.62 -6.27 13.39
N PHE A 150 0.61 -6.51 12.08
CA PHE A 150 -0.01 -7.70 11.51
C PHE A 150 0.66 -8.98 12.03
N SER A 151 1.99 -9.01 12.12
CA SER A 151 2.71 -10.14 12.71
C SER A 151 2.31 -10.40 14.17
N LYS A 152 2.13 -9.32 14.95
CA LYS A 152 1.69 -9.40 16.34
C LYS A 152 0.26 -9.97 16.42
N GLU A 153 -0.67 -9.40 15.68
CA GLU A 153 -2.07 -9.86 15.67
C GLU A 153 -2.20 -11.31 15.19
N MET A 154 -1.37 -11.76 14.24
CA MET A 154 -1.31 -13.16 13.82
C MET A 154 -0.92 -14.10 14.97
N ILE A 155 0.12 -13.72 15.74
CA ILE A 155 0.59 -14.50 16.89
C ILE A 155 -0.48 -14.54 17.98
N ASP A 156 -1.08 -13.39 18.29
CA ASP A 156 -2.11 -13.28 19.33
C ASP A 156 -3.34 -14.11 18.95
N PHE A 157 -3.79 -14.04 17.68
CA PHE A 157 -4.89 -14.84 17.15
C PHE A 157 -4.63 -16.35 17.24
N GLU A 158 -3.44 -16.81 16.81
CA GLU A 158 -3.07 -18.23 16.88
C GLU A 158 -3.02 -18.72 18.34
N SER A 159 -2.51 -17.89 19.25
CA SER A 159 -2.43 -18.23 20.68
C SER A 159 -3.80 -18.36 21.34
N GLN A 160 -4.78 -17.55 20.94
CA GLN A 160 -6.11 -17.51 21.55
C GLN A 160 -7.06 -18.55 20.95
N THR A 161 -6.94 -18.81 19.66
CA THR A 161 -7.91 -19.66 18.92
C THR A 161 -7.36 -21.04 18.57
N GLY A 162 -6.03 -21.21 18.57
CA GLY A 162 -5.36 -22.39 18.03
C GLY A 162 -5.46 -22.51 16.50
N GLN A 163 -6.00 -21.50 15.82
CA GLN A 163 -6.17 -21.48 14.37
C GLN A 163 -5.07 -20.67 13.70
N VAL A 164 -4.62 -21.15 12.53
CA VAL A 164 -3.74 -20.36 11.67
C VAL A 164 -4.54 -19.31 10.90
N VAL A 165 -3.89 -18.20 10.58
CA VAL A 165 -4.51 -17.16 9.75
C VAL A 165 -4.69 -17.68 8.34
N CYS A 166 -5.93 -17.65 7.87
CA CYS A 166 -6.38 -18.04 6.54
C CYS A 166 -7.25 -16.93 5.95
N LYS A 167 -7.81 -17.17 4.77
CA LYS A 167 -8.64 -16.20 4.06
C LYS A 167 -9.91 -15.82 4.83
N GLU A 168 -10.51 -16.80 5.51
CA GLU A 168 -11.79 -16.68 6.20
C GLU A 168 -11.68 -15.84 7.47
N ASN A 169 -10.52 -15.86 8.14
CA ASN A 169 -10.25 -15.10 9.37
C ASN A 169 -9.25 -13.94 9.14
N PHE A 170 -8.82 -13.69 7.91
CA PHE A 170 -7.85 -12.64 7.60
C PHE A 170 -8.31 -11.27 8.11
N LEU A 171 -9.56 -10.90 7.86
CA LEU A 171 -10.08 -9.57 8.24
C LEU A 171 -10.09 -9.35 9.75
N SER A 172 -10.37 -10.38 10.56
CA SER A 172 -10.35 -10.25 12.02
C SER A 172 -8.95 -10.01 12.57
N VAL A 173 -7.90 -10.42 11.85
CA VAL A 173 -6.50 -10.19 12.22
C VAL A 173 -5.96 -8.90 11.59
N TYR A 174 -6.35 -8.61 10.35
CA TYR A 174 -5.89 -7.45 9.61
C TYR A 174 -6.47 -6.14 10.16
N ALA A 175 -7.77 -6.11 10.49
CA ALA A 175 -8.44 -4.89 10.96
C ALA A 175 -7.75 -4.22 12.18
N PRO A 176 -7.44 -4.93 13.29
CA PRO A 176 -6.74 -4.31 14.41
C PRO A 176 -5.33 -3.84 14.03
N ALA A 177 -4.60 -4.60 13.21
CA ALA A 177 -3.28 -4.20 12.72
C ALA A 177 -3.33 -2.94 11.85
N HIS A 178 -4.34 -2.82 10.98
CA HIS A 178 -4.57 -1.66 10.15
C HIS A 178 -4.83 -0.41 11.00
N ILE A 179 -5.74 -0.50 11.97
CA ILE A 179 -6.08 0.62 12.87
C ILE A 179 -4.84 1.09 13.64
N ALA A 180 -4.02 0.16 14.13
CA ALA A 180 -2.80 0.48 14.86
C ALA A 180 -1.70 1.11 13.96
N ALA A 181 -1.64 0.73 12.69
CA ALA A 181 -0.64 1.24 11.75
C ALA A 181 -1.03 2.60 11.13
N PHE A 182 -2.30 2.78 10.76
CA PHE A 182 -2.81 3.95 10.03
C PHE A 182 -3.25 5.09 10.96
N THR A 183 -2.37 5.48 11.87
CA THR A 183 -2.62 6.63 12.75
C THR A 183 -2.25 7.94 12.05
N PRO A 184 -2.88 9.08 12.42
CA PRO A 184 -2.50 10.38 11.87
C PRO A 184 -1.03 10.73 12.04
N THR A 185 -0.43 10.32 13.15
CA THR A 185 1.00 10.49 13.41
C THR A 185 1.85 9.73 12.40
N ASN A 186 1.54 8.45 12.17
CA ASN A 186 2.32 7.62 11.23
C ASN A 186 2.15 8.11 9.79
N ILE A 187 0.92 8.51 9.41
CA ILE A 187 0.63 9.01 8.07
C ILE A 187 1.37 10.32 7.81
N LYS A 188 1.30 11.29 8.73
CA LYS A 188 2.05 12.55 8.59
C LYS A 188 3.56 12.31 8.55
N ALA A 189 4.07 11.37 9.35
CA ALA A 189 5.47 10.98 9.31
C ALA A 189 5.88 10.38 7.95
N ALA A 190 4.99 9.61 7.31
CA ALA A 190 5.20 9.07 5.97
C ALA A 190 5.38 10.18 4.92
N PHE A 191 4.49 11.18 4.92
CA PHE A 191 4.60 12.33 4.02
C PHE A 191 5.85 13.18 4.32
N ALA A 192 6.14 13.44 5.59
CA ALA A 192 7.28 14.25 6.00
C ALA A 192 8.61 13.59 5.58
N LYS A 193 8.72 12.26 5.75
CA LYS A 193 9.92 11.51 5.38
C LYS A 193 10.18 11.50 3.87
N THR A 194 9.12 11.60 3.06
CA THR A 194 9.24 11.72 1.61
C THR A 194 9.38 13.16 1.11
N GLY A 195 9.27 14.16 2.00
CA GLY A 195 9.30 15.57 1.60
C GLY A 195 8.11 16.02 0.75
N ILE A 196 7.05 15.23 0.65
CA ILE A 196 5.82 15.62 -0.04
C ILE A 196 5.05 16.62 0.81
N HIS A 197 4.93 16.36 2.12
CA HIS A 197 4.30 17.28 3.06
C HIS A 197 4.89 17.18 4.48
N PRO A 198 5.40 18.28 5.06
CA PRO A 198 5.65 19.58 4.42
C PRO A 198 6.58 19.44 3.20
N PHE A 199 6.38 20.28 2.18
CA PHE A 199 7.15 20.18 0.96
C PHE A 199 8.63 20.46 1.23
N ASN A 200 9.48 19.45 1.02
CA ASN A 200 10.92 19.52 1.22
C ASN A 200 11.65 18.65 0.19
N ARG A 201 12.21 19.30 -0.83
CA ARG A 201 13.00 18.65 -1.88
C ARG A 201 14.27 17.96 -1.39
N GLU A 202 14.77 18.33 -0.21
CA GLU A 202 16.01 17.78 0.37
C GLU A 202 15.73 16.57 1.28
N ALA A 203 14.46 16.20 1.48
CA ALA A 203 14.11 15.05 2.32
C ALA A 203 14.61 13.72 1.75
N ILE A 204 14.88 13.67 0.43
CA ILE A 204 15.29 12.45 -0.27
C ILE A 204 16.56 12.74 -1.07
N ASP A 205 17.59 11.92 -0.85
CA ASP A 205 18.79 11.94 -1.66
C ASP A 205 18.57 11.18 -2.98
N LEU A 206 18.27 11.92 -4.04
CA LEU A 206 18.10 11.39 -5.39
C LEU A 206 19.43 10.90 -6.01
N THR A 207 20.59 11.24 -5.46
CA THR A 207 21.89 10.76 -5.98
C THR A 207 22.11 9.27 -5.71
N ALA A 208 21.33 8.68 -4.80
CA ALA A 208 21.27 7.24 -4.56
C ALA A 208 20.54 6.45 -5.67
N MET A 209 19.93 7.14 -6.65
CA MET A 209 19.26 6.49 -7.79
C MET A 209 20.30 6.07 -8.84
N LYS A 210 20.48 4.76 -9.04
CA LYS A 210 21.22 4.26 -10.21
C LYS A 210 20.48 4.69 -11.48
N PRO A 211 21.15 5.28 -12.49
CA PRO A 211 20.51 5.56 -13.78
C PRO A 211 20.03 4.24 -14.38
N SER A 212 18.73 4.14 -14.72
CA SER A 212 18.21 2.96 -15.40
C SER A 212 18.76 2.95 -16.83
N ILE A 213 19.46 1.88 -17.20
CA ILE A 213 19.79 1.63 -18.61
C ILE A 213 18.47 1.25 -19.29
N GLU A 214 18.05 2.02 -20.28
CA GLU A 214 16.89 1.68 -21.12
C GLU A 214 17.16 0.35 -21.83
N SER A 215 16.51 -0.72 -21.40
CA SER A 215 16.48 -1.97 -22.15
C SER A 215 15.44 -1.84 -23.26
N HIS A 216 15.83 -1.23 -24.38
CA HIS A 216 15.10 -1.37 -25.64
C HIS A 216 15.23 -2.83 -26.11
N THR A 217 14.20 -3.64 -25.87
CA THR A 217 14.04 -4.88 -26.63
C THR A 217 13.51 -4.52 -28.01
N ASN A 218 14.42 -4.28 -28.96
CA ASN A 218 14.07 -4.33 -30.38
C ASN A 218 13.63 -5.76 -30.70
N ARG A 219 12.32 -6.00 -30.76
CA ARG A 219 11.80 -7.20 -31.41
C ARG A 219 11.88 -6.97 -32.92
N PRO A 220 12.56 -7.83 -33.69
CA PRO A 220 12.53 -7.74 -35.14
C PRO A 220 11.10 -7.99 -35.62
N VAL A 221 10.59 -7.09 -36.47
CA VAL A 221 9.39 -7.32 -37.24
C VAL A 221 9.75 -8.36 -38.30
N THR A 222 9.28 -9.59 -38.13
CA THR A 222 9.34 -10.59 -39.21
C THR A 222 8.34 -10.22 -40.30
N PRO A 223 8.74 -10.34 -41.59
CA PRO A 223 7.93 -9.96 -42.74
C PRO A 223 6.69 -10.85 -42.95
#